data_AF-A0A7L2SUQ8-F1
#
_entry.id   AF-A0A7L2SUQ8-F1
#
_cell.length_a   1.000
_cell.length_b   1.000
_cell.length_c   1.000
_cell.angle_alpha   90.00
_cell.angle_beta   90.00
_cell.angle_gamma   90.00
#
_symmetry.space_group_name_H-M   'P 1'
#
loop_
_entity.id
_entity.type
_entity.pdbx_description
1 polymer ?
#
loop_
_entity_poly.entity_id
_entity_poly.type
_entity_poly.pdbx_seq_one_letter_code
_entity_poly.pdbx_strand_id
1 'polypeptide(L)'
;EEEAALVRLCHRAPTDKKPEAASWYREQGNREFKQGHYQAALRLYSKAVSHEPPGSPEVSVCFANRSAALLHLGHFEVCLEDIARAESHGYPDRLLPKVLLRKAECLLCLGRLQDAQDILGVLESKIALDRVMTAQLTRLKKLSQLKVKLQEKQRCPEPAREARGGTQGKSEIWEENRSISGASASLSLSFDAERGRHLVASRDIVPGQSLLEEEAFVSVLCPGESLPLQDGEAAWDTRATNADLYCHRCLRQLLASVPCQGCSYAKYCSQDCADVAWQQYHGTECSLGALLLTLGVFCHVALRTVLLAGFAEVSGLVGWSHSGDKDLQNPEARCKPLSEAADAGAGTRGIPGCDGNGQYQSSYQALFHLLPHTEQHSPEHKFLCTLSVVAVCKQLQAAGLEAAVLSQESPQQWSKPKTCEKTLDELSPELKTVAEAMLRHVLQLQCNAQAITVMQELG
;
A
#
# COMPACT_ATOMS: atom_id res chain seq x y z
N GLU A 1 -18.86 -15.52 -23.39
CA GLU A 1 -19.70 -14.37 -23.01
C GLU A 1 -19.32 -13.78 -21.65
N GLU A 2 -19.06 -14.62 -20.65
CA GLU A 2 -18.66 -14.22 -19.29
C GLU A 2 -17.32 -13.44 -19.25
N GLU A 3 -16.29 -13.89 -19.97
CA GLU A 3 -15.01 -13.15 -20.06
C GLU A 3 -15.21 -11.75 -20.68
N ALA A 4 -16.05 -11.64 -21.71
CA ALA A 4 -16.39 -10.36 -22.31
C ALA A 4 -17.18 -9.46 -21.34
N ALA A 5 -18.02 -10.04 -20.47
CA ALA A 5 -18.71 -9.29 -19.42
C ALA A 5 -17.74 -8.77 -18.36
N LEU A 6 -16.80 -9.60 -17.90
CA LEU A 6 -15.76 -9.20 -16.97
C LEU A 6 -14.88 -8.08 -17.54
N VAL A 7 -14.46 -8.19 -18.80
CA VAL A 7 -13.71 -7.13 -19.48
C VAL A 7 -14.50 -5.82 -19.47
N ARG A 8 -15.81 -5.82 -19.77
CA ARG A 8 -16.65 -4.61 -19.69
C ARG A 8 -16.71 -4.03 -18.27
N LEU A 9 -16.74 -4.86 -17.24
CA LEU A 9 -16.72 -4.40 -15.85
C LEU A 9 -15.38 -3.76 -15.49
N CYS A 10 -14.25 -4.34 -15.92
CA CYS A 10 -12.92 -3.77 -15.71
C CYS A 10 -12.75 -2.36 -16.29
N HIS A 11 -13.43 -2.05 -17.39
CA HIS A 11 -13.41 -0.69 -17.97
C HIS A 11 -14.01 0.38 -17.05
N ARG A 12 -14.82 -0.01 -16.07
CA ARG A 12 -15.41 0.92 -15.09
C ARG A 12 -14.44 1.33 -13.98
N ALA A 13 -13.36 0.59 -13.79
CA ALA A 13 -12.33 0.87 -12.78
C ALA A 13 -10.92 0.89 -13.43
N PRO A 14 -10.68 1.75 -14.43
CA PRO A 14 -9.41 1.76 -15.15
C PRO A 14 -8.29 2.25 -14.22
N THR A 15 -7.17 1.52 -14.21
CA THR A 15 -5.98 1.88 -13.44
C THR A 15 -4.86 2.44 -14.31
N ASP A 16 -5.13 2.65 -15.60
CA ASP A 16 -4.13 3.15 -16.54
C ASP A 16 -3.81 4.63 -16.31
N LYS A 17 -2.58 5.00 -16.68
CA LYS A 17 -2.14 6.39 -16.73
C LYS A 17 -2.70 7.04 -18.00
N LYS A 18 -3.28 8.23 -17.85
CA LYS A 18 -3.98 8.96 -18.93
C LYS A 18 -3.48 10.39 -18.95
N PRO A 19 -2.60 10.78 -19.89
CA PRO A 19 -2.02 12.11 -19.95
C PRO A 19 -3.07 13.24 -19.99
N GLU A 20 -4.23 12.99 -20.62
CA GLU A 20 -5.34 13.94 -20.67
C GLU A 20 -5.93 14.18 -19.27
N ALA A 21 -6.04 13.13 -18.46
CA ALA A 21 -6.46 13.23 -17.06
C ALA A 21 -5.42 14.01 -16.25
N ALA A 22 -4.13 13.75 -16.46
CA ALA A 22 -3.05 14.44 -15.78
C ALA A 22 -3.09 15.95 -16.04
N SER A 23 -3.23 16.36 -17.32
CA SER A 23 -3.36 17.77 -17.67
C SER A 23 -4.62 18.40 -17.07
N TRP A 24 -5.76 17.69 -17.12
CA TRP A 24 -7.01 18.18 -16.55
C TRP A 24 -6.90 18.42 -15.05
N TYR A 25 -6.39 17.45 -14.27
CA TYR A 25 -6.21 17.59 -12.83
C TYR A 25 -5.23 18.71 -12.48
N ARG A 26 -4.14 18.86 -13.25
CA ARG A 26 -3.19 19.96 -13.08
C ARG A 26 -3.84 21.32 -13.31
N GLU A 27 -4.70 21.45 -14.31
CA GLU A 27 -5.45 22.67 -14.58
C GLU A 27 -6.46 22.99 -13.48
N GLN A 28 -7.20 22.00 -12.98
CA GLN A 28 -8.09 22.19 -11.83
C GLN A 28 -7.29 22.59 -10.59
N GLY A 29 -6.15 21.93 -10.33
CA GLY A 29 -5.25 22.29 -9.24
C GLY A 29 -4.76 23.74 -9.34
N ASN A 30 -4.44 24.22 -10.55
CA ASN A 30 -4.06 25.61 -10.78
C ASN A 30 -5.22 26.59 -10.49
N ARG A 31 -6.48 26.19 -10.75
CA ARG A 31 -7.67 27.01 -10.43
C ARG A 31 -7.87 27.11 -8.92
N GLU A 32 -7.85 25.98 -8.21
CA GLU A 32 -7.96 25.94 -6.75
C GLU A 32 -6.83 26.71 -6.06
N PHE A 33 -5.60 26.58 -6.59
CA PHE A 33 -4.45 27.30 -6.07
C PHE A 33 -4.61 28.82 -6.18
N LYS A 34 -5.13 29.32 -7.31
CA LYS A 34 -5.41 30.75 -7.52
C LYS A 34 -6.50 31.28 -6.58
N GLN A 35 -7.42 30.42 -6.16
CA GLN A 35 -8.49 30.75 -5.20
C GLN A 35 -8.01 30.69 -3.74
N GLY A 36 -6.78 30.21 -3.49
CA GLY A 36 -6.24 30.03 -2.14
C GLY A 36 -6.63 28.71 -1.47
N HIS A 37 -7.33 27.81 -2.18
CA HIS A 37 -7.70 26.49 -1.66
C HIS A 37 -6.53 25.49 -1.78
N TYR A 38 -5.46 25.73 -1.03
CA TYR A 38 -4.21 24.99 -1.18
C TYR A 38 -4.34 23.48 -0.90
N GLN A 39 -5.19 23.08 0.04
CA GLN A 39 -5.42 21.65 0.32
C GLN A 39 -6.11 20.93 -0.85
N ALA A 40 -7.05 21.60 -1.52
CA ALA A 40 -7.70 21.05 -2.71
C ALA A 40 -6.72 20.99 -3.89
N ALA A 41 -5.94 22.06 -4.09
CA ALA A 41 -4.89 22.10 -5.09
C ALA A 41 -3.85 20.97 -4.89
N LEU A 42 -3.43 20.73 -3.65
CA LEU A 42 -2.50 19.65 -3.29
C LEU A 42 -3.01 18.28 -3.76
N ARG A 43 -4.28 17.95 -3.46
CA ARG A 43 -4.91 16.69 -3.88
C ARG A 43 -4.98 16.57 -5.41
N LEU A 44 -5.37 17.64 -6.09
CA LEU A 44 -5.47 17.66 -7.56
C LEU A 44 -4.09 17.52 -8.22
N TYR A 45 -3.05 18.16 -7.69
CA TYR A 45 -1.69 17.94 -8.19
C TYR A 45 -1.20 16.52 -7.93
N SER A 46 -1.51 15.90 -6.78
CA SER A 46 -1.19 14.49 -6.53
C SER A 46 -1.88 13.55 -7.53
N LYS A 47 -3.15 13.80 -7.87
CA LYS A 47 -3.85 13.09 -8.94
C LYS A 47 -3.23 13.34 -10.32
N ALA A 48 -2.78 14.55 -10.59
CA ALA A 48 -2.08 14.85 -11.84
C ALA A 48 -0.83 13.99 -11.99
N VAL A 49 0.07 13.99 -10.98
CA VAL A 49 1.30 13.17 -11.00
C VAL A 49 0.96 11.68 -11.16
N SER A 50 -0.12 11.17 -10.56
CA SER A 50 -0.46 9.75 -10.67
C SER A 50 -0.88 9.33 -12.08
N HIS A 51 -1.39 10.23 -12.91
CA HIS A 51 -1.74 9.93 -14.30
C HIS A 51 -0.63 10.24 -15.31
N GLU A 52 0.46 10.90 -14.92
CA GLU A 52 1.58 11.14 -15.82
C GLU A 52 2.34 9.84 -16.15
N PRO A 53 2.70 9.61 -17.43
CA PRO A 53 3.48 8.45 -17.84
C PRO A 53 4.94 8.55 -17.37
N PRO A 54 5.64 7.41 -17.17
CA PRO A 54 7.06 7.40 -16.83
C PRO A 54 7.89 8.20 -17.84
N GLY A 55 8.82 9.01 -17.33
CA GLY A 55 9.72 9.81 -18.17
C GLY A 55 9.08 11.04 -18.82
N SER A 56 7.80 11.32 -18.58
CA SER A 56 7.20 12.58 -19.04
C SER A 56 7.86 13.78 -18.36
N PRO A 57 8.25 14.83 -19.10
CA PRO A 57 8.78 16.05 -18.51
C PRO A 57 7.72 16.81 -17.68
N GLU A 58 6.43 16.57 -17.93
CA GLU A 58 5.31 17.15 -17.17
C GLU A 58 5.27 16.67 -15.72
N VAL A 59 5.79 15.47 -15.41
CA VAL A 59 5.96 14.96 -14.04
C VAL A 59 6.67 15.98 -13.15
N SER A 60 7.78 16.55 -13.67
CA SER A 60 8.56 17.56 -12.95
C SER A 60 7.74 18.82 -12.65
N VAL A 61 6.85 19.22 -13.56
CA VAL A 61 5.98 20.38 -13.42
C VAL A 61 4.88 20.11 -12.40
N CYS A 62 4.32 18.91 -12.38
CA CYS A 62 3.32 18.50 -11.40
C CYS A 62 3.90 18.50 -9.97
N PHE A 63 5.09 17.94 -9.75
CA PHE A 63 5.80 18.05 -8.46
C PHE A 63 6.14 19.50 -8.10
N ALA A 64 6.59 20.29 -9.08
CA ALA A 64 6.85 21.71 -8.88
C ALA A 64 5.59 22.51 -8.56
N ASN A 65 4.40 22.12 -9.03
CA ASN A 65 3.15 22.78 -8.65
C ASN A 65 2.69 22.32 -7.26
N ARG A 66 2.83 21.03 -6.95
CA ARG A 66 2.48 20.46 -5.65
C ARG A 66 3.30 21.04 -4.50
N SER A 67 4.61 21.21 -4.69
CA SER A 67 5.48 21.94 -3.75
C SER A 67 5.03 23.39 -3.51
N ALA A 68 4.35 24.05 -4.45
CA ALA A 68 3.83 25.40 -4.21
C ALA A 68 2.68 25.35 -3.19
N ALA A 69 1.78 24.38 -3.33
CA ALA A 69 0.69 24.17 -2.37
C ALA A 69 1.25 23.79 -0.98
N LEU A 70 2.23 22.88 -0.92
CA LEU A 70 2.88 22.48 0.34
C LEU A 70 3.54 23.65 1.07
N LEU A 71 4.22 24.55 0.34
CA LEU A 71 4.80 25.77 0.93
C LEU A 71 3.73 26.65 1.59
N HIS A 72 2.59 26.88 0.92
CA HIS A 72 1.51 27.68 1.47
C HIS A 72 0.81 27.03 2.67
N LEU A 73 0.84 25.69 2.75
CA LEU A 73 0.33 24.92 3.89
C LEU A 73 1.34 24.79 5.04
N GLY A 74 2.58 25.28 4.88
CA GLY A 74 3.62 25.23 5.90
C GLY A 74 4.32 23.87 6.05
N HIS A 75 4.10 22.94 5.12
CA HIS A 75 4.77 21.63 5.11
C HIS A 75 6.14 21.72 4.43
N PHE A 76 7.09 22.38 5.09
CA PHE A 76 8.37 22.77 4.48
C PHE A 76 9.27 21.59 4.10
N GLU A 77 9.38 20.54 4.92
CA GLU A 77 10.22 19.36 4.58
C GLU A 77 9.68 18.62 3.37
N VAL A 78 8.37 18.33 3.35
CA VAL A 78 7.72 17.66 2.21
C VAL A 78 7.76 18.54 0.95
N CYS A 79 7.73 19.86 1.10
CA CYS A 79 7.95 20.79 -0.01
C CYS A 79 9.36 20.65 -0.60
N LEU A 80 10.40 20.49 0.23
CA LEU A 80 11.78 20.28 -0.23
C LEU A 80 11.92 18.95 -0.98
N GLU A 81 11.27 17.88 -0.50
CA GLU A 81 11.24 16.60 -1.20
C GLU A 81 10.60 16.71 -2.59
N ASP A 82 9.46 17.40 -2.71
CA ASP A 82 8.80 17.59 -4.01
C ASP A 82 9.63 18.47 -4.97
N ILE A 83 10.38 19.43 -4.44
CA ILE A 83 11.34 20.19 -5.24
C ILE A 83 12.46 19.27 -5.75
N ALA A 84 13.01 18.41 -4.90
CA ALA A 84 14.04 17.45 -5.29
C ALA A 84 13.50 16.44 -6.34
N ARG A 85 12.26 15.97 -6.18
CA ARG A 85 11.57 15.11 -7.18
C ARG A 85 11.38 15.86 -8.50
N ALA A 86 11.01 17.14 -8.48
CA ALA A 86 10.91 17.93 -9.70
C ALA A 86 12.28 18.03 -10.40
N GLU A 87 13.34 18.34 -9.66
CA GLU A 87 14.73 18.42 -10.17
C GLU A 87 15.17 17.08 -10.78
N SER A 88 14.92 15.95 -10.11
CA SER A 88 15.29 14.62 -10.60
C SER A 88 14.56 14.20 -11.89
N HIS A 89 13.38 14.76 -12.15
CA HIS A 89 12.60 14.51 -13.37
C HIS A 89 12.87 15.54 -14.49
N GLY A 90 13.96 16.32 -14.39
CA GLY A 90 14.37 17.25 -15.45
C GLY A 90 13.54 18.53 -15.51
N TYR A 91 13.26 19.14 -14.33
CA TYR A 91 12.54 20.40 -14.28
C TYR A 91 13.14 21.47 -15.21
N PRO A 92 12.35 22.16 -16.06
CA PRO A 92 12.90 23.06 -17.06
C PRO A 92 13.74 24.21 -16.47
N ASP A 93 14.95 24.42 -17.00
CA ASP A 93 15.89 25.46 -16.53
C ASP A 93 15.27 26.86 -16.46
N ARG A 94 14.45 27.22 -17.45
CA ARG A 94 13.73 28.51 -17.51
C ARG A 94 12.76 28.73 -16.33
N LEU A 95 12.31 27.64 -15.71
CA LEU A 95 11.38 27.66 -14.57
C LEU A 95 12.11 27.46 -13.23
N LEU A 96 13.35 26.98 -13.24
CA LEU A 96 14.16 26.67 -12.05
C LEU A 96 14.19 27.80 -11.00
N PRO A 97 14.25 29.10 -11.35
CA PRO A 97 14.17 30.17 -10.35
C PRO A 97 12.92 30.09 -9.45
N LYS A 98 11.80 29.53 -9.94
CA LYS A 98 10.56 29.37 -9.16
C LYS A 98 10.70 28.35 -8.05
N VAL A 99 11.36 27.22 -8.29
CA VAL A 99 11.57 26.19 -7.25
C VAL A 99 12.68 26.60 -6.29
N LEU A 100 13.74 27.26 -6.77
CA LEU A 100 14.83 27.75 -5.91
C LEU A 100 14.37 28.81 -4.91
N LEU A 101 13.51 29.76 -5.32
CA LEU A 101 12.90 30.72 -4.40
C LEU A 101 12.13 30.02 -3.28
N ARG A 102 11.37 28.97 -3.62
CA ARG A 102 10.60 28.20 -2.64
C ARG A 102 11.50 27.34 -1.75
N LYS A 103 12.56 26.76 -2.30
CA LYS A 103 13.59 25.99 -1.58
C LYS A 103 14.25 26.88 -0.51
N ALA A 104 14.70 28.08 -0.89
CA ALA A 104 15.27 29.04 0.05
C ALA A 104 14.27 29.45 1.15
N GLU A 105 13.01 29.70 0.79
CA GLU A 105 11.96 30.04 1.76
C GLU A 105 11.71 28.90 2.76
N CYS A 106 11.63 27.65 2.29
CA CYS A 106 11.51 26.47 3.16
C CYS A 106 12.69 26.36 4.12
N LEU A 107 13.93 26.48 3.62
CA LEU A 107 15.15 26.37 4.42
C LEU A 107 15.22 27.46 5.51
N LEU A 108 14.81 28.69 5.18
CA LEU A 108 14.70 29.78 6.17
C LEU A 108 13.65 29.47 7.24
N CYS A 109 12.49 28.92 6.86
CA CYS A 109 11.45 28.54 7.80
C CYS A 109 11.89 27.40 8.73
N LEU A 110 12.69 26.46 8.22
CA LEU A 110 13.27 25.34 8.97
C LEU A 110 14.51 25.73 9.80
N GLY A 111 15.01 26.96 9.67
CA GLY A 111 16.22 27.42 10.37
C GLY A 111 17.53 26.90 9.78
N ARG A 112 17.51 26.27 8.61
CA ARG A 112 18.68 25.81 7.87
C ARG A 112 19.32 26.97 7.11
N LEU A 113 19.88 27.93 7.87
CA LEU A 113 20.30 29.24 7.36
C LEU A 113 21.44 29.15 6.34
N GLN A 114 22.41 28.25 6.55
CA GLN A 114 23.53 28.07 5.62
C GLN A 114 23.04 27.54 4.27
N ASP A 115 22.26 26.46 4.27
CA ASP A 115 21.64 25.92 3.05
C ASP A 115 20.82 26.99 2.32
N ALA A 116 20.05 27.81 3.05
CA ALA A 116 19.29 28.91 2.47
C ALA A 116 20.19 29.95 1.79
N GLN A 117 21.31 30.32 2.43
CA GLN A 117 22.28 31.26 1.87
C GLN A 117 22.88 30.73 0.56
N ASP A 118 23.27 29.46 0.53
CA ASP A 118 23.86 28.82 -0.65
C ASP A 118 22.87 28.81 -1.83
N ILE A 119 21.60 28.46 -1.56
CA ILE A 119 20.55 28.48 -2.58
C ILE A 119 20.26 29.89 -3.09
N LEU A 120 20.27 30.91 -2.23
CA LEU A 120 20.08 32.30 -2.65
C LEU A 120 21.23 32.77 -3.56
N GLY A 121 22.46 32.38 -3.25
CA GLY A 121 23.62 32.65 -4.11
C GLY A 121 23.49 32.03 -5.51
N VAL A 122 23.09 30.75 -5.59
CA VAL A 122 22.83 30.07 -6.88
C VAL A 122 21.71 30.77 -7.66
N LEU A 123 20.65 31.18 -6.96
CA LEU A 123 19.50 31.86 -7.56
C LEU A 123 19.89 33.22 -8.16
N GLU A 124 20.74 33.99 -7.47
CA GLU A 124 21.26 35.27 -7.98
C GLU A 124 22.02 35.11 -9.29
N SER A 125 22.95 34.16 -9.35
CA SER A 125 23.71 33.87 -10.56
C SER A 125 22.79 33.48 -11.72
N LYS A 126 21.75 32.68 -11.45
CA LYS A 126 20.78 32.29 -12.48
C LYS A 126 19.87 33.44 -12.94
N ILE A 127 19.41 34.30 -12.03
CA ILE A 127 18.58 35.46 -12.38
C ILE A 127 19.37 36.48 -13.20
N ALA A 128 20.67 36.64 -12.94
CA ALA A 128 21.54 37.53 -13.71
C ALA A 128 21.73 37.10 -15.17
N LEU A 129 21.59 35.80 -15.45
CA LEU A 129 21.70 35.22 -16.80
C LEU A 129 20.38 35.24 -17.60
N ASP A 130 19.24 35.45 -16.94
CA ASP A 130 17.90 35.45 -17.56
C ASP A 130 17.61 36.80 -18.24
N ARG A 131 17.18 36.78 -19.51
CA ARG A 131 16.96 37.98 -20.35
C ARG A 131 15.52 38.51 -20.33
N VAL A 132 14.59 37.86 -19.62
CA VAL A 132 13.15 38.18 -19.65
C VAL A 132 12.73 39.15 -18.52
N MET A 133 12.50 40.42 -18.87
CA MET A 133 12.44 41.53 -17.90
C MET A 133 11.29 41.48 -16.85
N THR A 134 10.06 41.16 -17.25
CA THR A 134 8.88 41.34 -16.36
C THR A 134 8.75 40.28 -15.27
N ALA A 135 8.98 39.00 -15.59
CA ALA A 135 9.02 37.92 -14.60
C ALA A 135 10.24 38.02 -13.67
N GLN A 136 11.32 38.64 -14.15
CA GLN A 136 12.56 38.85 -13.41
C GLN A 136 12.37 39.86 -12.27
N LEU A 137 11.59 40.93 -12.47
CA LEU A 137 11.35 41.94 -11.41
C LEU A 137 10.65 41.35 -10.17
N THR A 138 9.63 40.51 -10.35
CA THR A 138 8.93 39.87 -9.23
C THR A 138 9.84 38.88 -8.48
N ARG A 139 10.67 38.13 -9.21
CA ARG A 139 11.66 37.21 -8.63
C ARG A 139 12.73 37.97 -7.83
N LEU A 140 13.24 39.09 -8.36
CA LEU A 140 14.21 39.95 -7.68
C LEU A 140 13.65 40.54 -6.38
N LYS A 141 12.39 40.99 -6.39
CA LYS A 141 11.70 41.46 -5.18
C LYS A 141 11.58 40.36 -4.12
N LYS A 142 11.22 39.13 -4.51
CA LYS A 142 11.14 38.01 -3.56
C LYS A 142 12.53 37.62 -3.04
N LEU A 143 13.54 37.59 -3.91
CA LEU A 143 14.93 37.32 -3.54
C LEU A 143 15.43 38.34 -2.49
N SER A 144 15.21 39.64 -2.72
CA SER A 144 15.64 40.66 -1.76
C SER A 144 14.92 40.53 -0.41
N GLN A 145 13.63 40.22 -0.42
CA GLN A 145 12.87 39.91 0.80
C GLN A 145 13.44 38.72 1.57
N LEU A 146 13.80 37.63 0.88
CA LEU A 146 14.38 36.44 1.53
C LEU A 146 15.77 36.72 2.09
N LYS A 147 16.59 37.55 1.43
CA LYS A 147 17.88 37.99 1.97
C LYS A 147 17.73 38.81 3.25
N VAL A 148 16.77 39.72 3.30
CA VAL A 148 16.49 40.51 4.51
C VAL A 148 16.09 39.56 5.65
N LYS A 149 15.18 38.61 5.39
CA LYS A 149 14.79 37.59 6.38
C LYS A 149 15.98 36.73 6.85
N LEU A 150 16.89 36.36 5.96
CA LEU A 150 18.12 35.63 6.33
C LEU A 150 18.98 36.46 7.29
N GLN A 151 19.22 37.73 6.97
CA GLN A 151 20.01 38.63 7.83
C GLN A 151 19.36 38.86 9.19
N GLU A 152 18.03 39.02 9.23
CA GLU A 152 17.27 39.14 10.47
C GLU A 152 17.42 37.89 11.34
N LYS A 153 17.26 36.69 10.76
CA LYS A 153 17.44 35.41 11.47
C LYS A 153 18.87 35.15 11.92
N GLN A 154 19.87 35.64 11.19
CA GLN A 154 21.28 35.56 11.60
C GLN A 154 21.59 36.50 12.77
N ARG A 155 20.95 37.67 12.84
CA ARG A 155 21.12 38.64 13.94
C ARG A 155 20.38 38.23 15.22
N CYS A 156 19.32 37.45 15.12
CA CYS A 156 18.53 36.97 16.25
C CYS A 156 18.29 35.46 16.10
N PRO A 157 19.21 34.61 16.57
CA PRO A 157 19.00 33.16 16.58
C PRO A 157 17.81 32.86 17.49
N GLU A 158 16.72 32.33 16.92
CA GLU A 158 15.66 31.76 17.76
C GLU A 158 16.26 30.56 18.53
N PRO A 159 15.95 30.40 19.84
CA PRO A 159 16.30 29.17 20.54
C PRO A 159 15.72 27.99 19.77
N ALA A 160 16.51 26.92 19.62
CA ALA A 160 16.09 25.71 18.93
C ALA A 160 14.69 25.33 19.42
N ARG A 161 13.72 25.22 18.51
CA ARG A 161 12.42 24.66 18.85
C ARG A 161 12.67 23.22 19.29
N GLU A 162 12.69 23.01 20.60
CA GLU A 162 12.61 21.67 21.18
C GLU A 162 11.38 21.00 20.55
N ALA A 163 11.63 19.89 19.86
CA ALA A 163 10.57 19.00 19.45
C ALA A 163 9.76 18.70 20.72
N ARG A 164 8.48 19.11 20.75
CA ARG A 164 7.60 18.79 21.87
C ARG A 164 7.57 17.27 21.95
N GLY A 165 8.28 16.71 22.93
CA GLY A 165 8.24 15.31 23.25
C GLY A 165 6.78 14.93 23.46
N GLY A 166 6.30 13.99 22.67
CA GLY A 166 5.00 13.39 22.87
C GLY A 166 4.90 12.92 24.31
N THR A 167 3.77 13.22 24.95
CA THR A 167 3.42 12.71 26.26
C THR A 167 3.52 11.19 26.19
N GLN A 168 4.62 10.63 26.70
CA GLN A 168 4.83 9.20 26.74
C GLN A 168 3.77 8.64 27.69
N GLY A 169 2.72 8.05 27.12
CA GLY A 169 1.70 7.33 27.86
C GLY A 169 2.40 6.35 28.80
N LYS A 170 1.86 6.22 30.02
CA LYS A 170 2.36 5.27 31.01
C LYS A 170 2.52 3.91 30.32
N SER A 171 3.76 3.43 30.22
CA SER A 171 4.04 2.10 29.70
C SER A 171 3.33 1.09 30.61
N GLU A 172 2.24 0.51 30.13
CA GLU A 172 1.66 -0.66 30.78
C GLU A 172 2.73 -1.74 30.85
N ILE A 173 2.74 -2.51 31.94
CA ILE A 173 3.64 -3.65 32.07
C ILE A 173 3.12 -4.72 31.11
N TRP A 174 3.72 -4.81 29.93
CA TRP A 174 3.43 -5.84 28.94
C TRP A 174 4.15 -7.14 29.33
N GLU A 175 3.40 -8.09 29.87
CA GLU A 175 3.86 -9.46 30.06
C GLU A 175 3.43 -10.30 28.85
N GLU A 176 4.38 -10.68 28.00
CA GLU A 176 4.13 -11.42 26.77
C GLU A 176 3.91 -12.92 27.02
N ASN A 177 3.02 -13.52 26.23
CA ASN A 177 2.73 -14.94 26.24
C ASN A 177 3.86 -15.74 25.57
N ARG A 178 4.34 -16.80 26.23
CA ARG A 178 5.44 -17.65 25.73
C ARG A 178 5.07 -18.53 24.53
N SER A 179 3.78 -18.74 24.29
CA SER A 179 3.24 -19.64 23.27
C SER A 179 2.55 -18.88 22.13
N ILE A 180 2.32 -17.58 22.27
CA ILE A 180 1.60 -16.76 21.29
C ILE A 180 2.37 -15.44 21.14
N SER A 181 3.15 -15.33 20.07
CA SER A 181 3.91 -14.10 19.79
C SER A 181 2.98 -12.90 19.71
N GLY A 182 3.34 -11.80 20.38
CA GLY A 182 2.55 -10.56 20.36
C GLY A 182 1.29 -10.58 21.23
N ALA A 183 1.01 -11.65 21.98
CA ALA A 183 -0.15 -11.70 22.88
C ALA A 183 0.25 -11.48 24.34
N SER A 184 -0.68 -10.91 25.12
CA SER A 184 -0.55 -10.85 26.58
C SER A 184 -0.56 -12.26 27.19
N ALA A 185 0.21 -12.47 28.26
CA ALA A 185 0.17 -13.69 29.07
C ALA A 185 -1.21 -13.95 29.73
N SER A 186 -2.14 -12.97 29.67
CA SER A 186 -3.55 -13.15 30.03
C SER A 186 -4.38 -13.93 29.01
N LEU A 187 -3.81 -14.28 27.87
CA LEU A 187 -4.47 -15.06 26.83
C LEU A 187 -3.93 -16.50 26.78
N SER A 188 -4.72 -17.39 26.21
CA SER A 188 -4.35 -18.76 25.89
C SER A 188 -4.94 -19.14 24.54
N LEU A 189 -4.26 -20.01 23.80
CA LEU A 189 -4.70 -20.47 22.50
C LEU A 189 -5.47 -21.78 22.66
N SER A 190 -6.66 -21.84 22.06
CA SER A 190 -7.52 -23.03 22.05
C SER A 190 -7.96 -23.36 20.62
N PHE A 191 -8.42 -24.59 20.42
CA PHE A 191 -8.94 -25.05 19.15
C PHE A 191 -10.18 -25.90 19.35
N ASP A 192 -11.20 -25.65 18.53
CA ASP A 192 -12.30 -26.59 18.30
C ASP A 192 -12.72 -26.56 16.82
N ALA A 193 -13.48 -27.56 16.41
CA ALA A 193 -13.83 -27.74 15.00
C ALA A 193 -14.85 -26.70 14.49
N GLU A 194 -15.59 -26.03 15.38
CA GLU A 194 -16.62 -25.06 15.01
C GLU A 194 -16.03 -23.66 14.87
N ARG A 195 -15.14 -23.25 15.78
CA ARG A 195 -14.51 -21.91 15.78
C ARG A 195 -13.13 -21.89 15.15
N GLY A 196 -12.48 -23.06 15.04
CA GLY A 196 -11.07 -23.15 14.69
C GLY A 196 -10.20 -22.68 15.84
N ARG A 197 -9.04 -22.11 15.50
CA ARG A 197 -8.15 -21.48 16.48
C ARG A 197 -8.79 -20.22 17.05
N HIS A 198 -8.80 -20.09 18.38
CA HIS A 198 -9.34 -18.92 19.05
C HIS A 198 -8.58 -18.62 20.35
N LEU A 199 -8.61 -17.36 20.76
CA LEU A 199 -8.00 -16.89 22.01
C LEU A 199 -9.03 -16.97 23.14
N VAL A 200 -8.58 -17.45 24.31
CA VAL A 200 -9.38 -17.54 25.53
C VAL A 200 -8.63 -16.83 26.65
N ALA A 201 -9.33 -16.00 27.43
CA ALA A 201 -8.77 -15.38 28.61
C ALA A 201 -8.37 -16.45 29.64
N SER A 202 -7.12 -16.44 30.08
CA SER A 202 -6.59 -17.34 31.11
C SER A 202 -6.73 -16.78 32.53
N ARG A 203 -7.03 -15.48 32.64
CA ARG A 203 -7.26 -14.73 33.88
C ARG A 203 -8.13 -13.50 33.57
N ASP A 204 -8.60 -12.83 34.63
CA ASP A 204 -9.38 -11.60 34.49
C ASP A 204 -8.59 -10.51 33.76
N ILE A 205 -9.25 -9.84 32.81
CA ILE A 205 -8.69 -8.78 31.98
C ILE A 205 -9.36 -7.46 32.38
N VAL A 206 -8.55 -6.44 32.66
CA VAL A 206 -9.08 -5.12 33.02
C VAL A 206 -9.42 -4.30 31.77
N PRO A 207 -10.47 -3.47 31.79
CA PRO A 207 -10.80 -2.59 30.66
C PRO A 207 -9.62 -1.68 30.31
N GLY A 208 -9.27 -1.63 29.02
CA GLY A 208 -8.17 -0.82 28.49
C GLY A 208 -6.83 -1.54 28.39
N GLN A 209 -6.69 -2.73 28.97
CA GLN A 209 -5.45 -3.53 28.86
C GLN A 209 -5.21 -3.99 27.42
N SER A 210 -3.98 -3.80 26.92
CA SER A 210 -3.56 -4.37 25.64
C SER A 210 -3.51 -5.91 25.70
N LEU A 211 -4.11 -6.56 24.69
CA LEU A 211 -4.22 -8.02 24.63
C LEU A 211 -3.40 -8.66 23.53
N LEU A 212 -3.35 -8.03 22.36
CA LEU A 212 -2.66 -8.54 21.18
C LEU A 212 -2.06 -7.35 20.42
N GLU A 213 -0.79 -7.48 20.06
CA GLU A 213 -0.05 -6.60 19.17
C GLU A 213 0.57 -7.48 18.09
N GLU A 214 0.03 -7.38 16.87
CA GLU A 214 0.47 -8.20 15.74
C GLU A 214 0.49 -7.34 14.48
N GLU A 215 1.59 -7.43 13.72
CA GLU A 215 1.64 -6.82 12.40
C GLU A 215 0.77 -7.61 11.42
N ALA A 216 -0.06 -6.90 10.65
CA ALA A 216 -0.89 -7.55 9.64
C ALA A 216 -0.02 -8.22 8.58
N PHE A 217 -0.11 -9.55 8.47
CA PHE A 217 0.59 -10.32 7.43
C PHE A 217 0.26 -9.80 6.02
N VAL A 218 -0.99 -9.43 5.79
CA VAL A 218 -1.46 -8.83 4.54
C VAL A 218 -2.45 -7.71 4.83
N SER A 219 -2.36 -6.63 4.06
CA SER A 219 -3.37 -5.57 4.06
C SER A 219 -3.61 -5.08 2.64
N VAL A 220 -4.86 -4.69 2.37
CA VAL A 220 -5.30 -4.06 1.12
C VAL A 220 -6.21 -2.90 1.50
N LEU A 221 -6.02 -1.78 0.82
CA LEU A 221 -6.85 -0.61 1.03
C LEU A 221 -8.22 -0.81 0.39
N CYS A 222 -9.28 -0.72 1.19
CA CYS A 222 -10.64 -0.75 0.68
C CYS A 222 -10.91 0.53 -0.14
N PRO A 223 -11.30 0.43 -1.43
CA PRO A 223 -11.54 1.60 -2.27
C PRO A 223 -12.74 2.44 -1.80
N GLY A 224 -13.61 1.86 -0.97
CA GLY A 224 -14.85 2.47 -0.45
C GLY A 224 -16.03 2.32 -1.41
N GLU A 225 -17.20 2.83 -1.01
CA GLU A 225 -18.44 2.79 -1.83
C GLU A 225 -18.36 3.64 -3.11
N SER A 226 -17.35 4.51 -3.18
CA SER A 226 -17.15 5.48 -4.25
C SER A 226 -16.12 5.01 -5.28
N LEU A 227 -16.19 3.76 -5.74
CA LEU A 227 -15.63 3.44 -7.05
C LEU A 227 -16.41 4.30 -8.06
N PRO A 228 -15.77 5.26 -8.76
CA PRO A 228 -16.46 6.08 -9.73
C PRO A 228 -16.76 5.18 -10.93
N LEU A 229 -17.88 4.47 -10.88
CA LEU A 229 -18.47 3.83 -12.05
C LEU A 229 -18.67 4.96 -13.05
N GLN A 230 -17.85 4.99 -14.11
CA GLN A 230 -17.99 5.96 -15.18
C GLN A 230 -19.24 5.63 -15.99
N ASP A 231 -20.40 5.99 -15.47
CA ASP A 231 -21.65 6.08 -16.22
C ASP A 231 -21.97 7.58 -16.41
N GLY A 232 -21.27 8.25 -17.35
CA GLY A 232 -21.54 9.66 -17.69
C GLY A 232 -20.39 10.45 -18.35
N GLU A 233 -20.74 11.60 -18.95
CA GLU A 233 -19.87 12.50 -19.73
C GLU A 233 -18.82 13.31 -18.93
N ALA A 234 -18.76 13.18 -17.60
CA ALA A 234 -17.77 13.89 -16.80
C ALA A 234 -16.39 13.22 -16.94
N ALA A 235 -15.47 13.87 -17.64
CA ALA A 235 -14.19 13.29 -18.04
C ALA A 235 -13.36 12.68 -16.88
N TRP A 236 -13.33 13.30 -15.69
CA TRP A 236 -12.50 12.89 -14.54
C TRP A 236 -13.11 13.33 -13.19
N ASP A 237 -12.93 12.54 -12.11
CA ASP A 237 -13.52 12.81 -10.77
C ASP A 237 -12.54 13.52 -9.82
N THR A 238 -12.97 14.63 -9.22
CA THR A 238 -12.18 15.37 -8.23
C THR A 238 -12.28 14.81 -6.81
N ARG A 239 -13.30 14.01 -6.48
CA ARG A 239 -13.51 13.44 -5.14
C ARG A 239 -12.32 12.59 -4.71
N ALA A 240 -11.90 12.74 -3.47
CA ALA A 240 -10.85 11.91 -2.91
C ALA A 240 -11.45 10.56 -2.49
N THR A 241 -10.81 9.48 -2.92
CA THR A 241 -11.10 8.12 -2.45
C THR A 241 -10.06 7.71 -1.40
N ASN A 242 -10.26 6.58 -0.73
CA ASN A 242 -9.23 6.03 0.16
C ASN A 242 -7.89 5.86 -0.57
N ALA A 243 -7.91 5.44 -1.84
CA ALA A 243 -6.72 5.30 -2.69
C ALA A 243 -5.98 6.62 -2.98
N ASP A 244 -6.62 7.77 -2.75
CA ASP A 244 -5.96 9.08 -2.80
C ASP A 244 -5.39 9.52 -1.45
N LEU A 245 -5.94 8.98 -0.37
CA LEU A 245 -5.73 9.45 0.99
C LEU A 245 -4.76 8.61 1.79
N TYR A 246 -4.53 7.34 1.44
CA TYR A 246 -3.71 6.42 2.23
C TYR A 246 -2.66 5.70 1.40
N CYS A 247 -1.51 5.45 2.03
CA CYS A 247 -0.43 4.67 1.45
C CYS A 247 -0.88 3.24 1.20
N HIS A 248 -0.68 2.71 -0.01
CA HIS A 248 -1.10 1.36 -0.36
C HIS A 248 -0.25 0.24 0.28
N ARG A 249 0.79 0.62 1.05
CA ARG A 249 1.70 -0.28 1.76
C ARG A 249 1.56 -0.18 3.27
N CYS A 250 1.77 1.01 3.84
CA CYS A 250 1.78 1.20 5.30
C CYS A 250 0.48 1.81 5.84
N LEU A 251 -0.50 2.08 4.99
CA LEU A 251 -1.80 2.68 5.34
C LEU A 251 -1.74 4.08 5.98
N ARG A 252 -0.56 4.67 6.18
CA ARG A 252 -0.40 6.06 6.64
C ARG A 252 -1.09 7.04 5.70
N GLN A 253 -1.68 8.10 6.25
CA GLN A 253 -2.30 9.15 5.48
C GLN A 253 -1.29 9.85 4.56
N LEU A 254 -1.69 10.10 3.32
CA LEU A 254 -0.87 10.73 2.30
C LEU A 254 -1.05 12.23 2.34
N LEU A 255 0.06 12.94 2.59
CA LEU A 255 0.15 14.37 2.37
C LEU A 255 0.61 14.68 0.93
N ALA A 256 1.70 14.05 0.48
CA ALA A 256 2.24 14.18 -0.87
C ALA A 256 2.69 12.80 -1.37
N SER A 257 1.87 12.19 -2.22
CA SER A 257 2.10 10.81 -2.66
C SER A 257 3.25 10.66 -3.65
N VAL A 258 3.98 9.55 -3.55
CA VAL A 258 4.79 8.97 -4.61
C VAL A 258 3.89 8.00 -5.39
N PRO A 259 3.48 8.31 -6.63
CA PRO A 259 2.62 7.42 -7.39
C PRO A 259 3.42 6.28 -8.01
N CYS A 260 2.73 5.16 -8.26
CA CYS A 260 3.28 4.08 -9.08
C CYS A 260 3.67 4.58 -10.47
N GLN A 261 4.73 3.98 -11.04
CA GLN A 261 5.15 4.24 -12.42
C GLN A 261 4.31 3.47 -13.46
N GLY A 262 3.73 2.32 -13.10
CA GLY A 262 2.92 1.51 -14.01
C GLY A 262 1.43 1.88 -14.06
N CYS A 263 0.82 2.21 -12.91
CA CYS A 263 -0.61 2.50 -12.81
C CYS A 263 -0.89 3.87 -12.18
N SER A 264 -2.10 4.38 -12.35
CA SER A 264 -2.59 5.63 -11.74
C SER A 264 -3.25 5.43 -10.36
N TYR A 265 -3.50 4.18 -9.98
CA TYR A 265 -4.21 3.83 -8.76
C TYR A 265 -3.30 3.85 -7.51
N ALA A 266 -2.21 3.08 -7.53
CA ALA A 266 -1.37 2.89 -6.36
C ALA A 266 -0.50 4.11 -6.05
N LYS A 267 -0.48 4.48 -4.77
CA LYS A 267 0.17 5.67 -4.20
C LYS A 267 0.82 5.33 -2.87
N TYR A 268 2.00 5.90 -2.63
CA TYR A 268 2.84 5.61 -1.48
C TYR A 268 3.26 6.88 -0.75
N CYS A 269 3.58 6.78 0.54
CA CYS A 269 4.04 7.91 1.32
C CYS A 269 5.52 8.26 1.07
N SER A 270 6.32 7.30 0.58
CA SER A 270 7.74 7.45 0.31
C SER A 270 8.18 6.55 -0.85
N GLN A 271 9.39 6.81 -1.36
CA GLN A 271 10.01 5.94 -2.36
C GLN A 271 10.24 4.53 -1.80
N ASP A 272 10.69 4.41 -0.55
CA ASP A 272 10.88 3.12 0.12
C ASP A 272 9.59 2.30 0.19
N CYS A 273 8.45 2.93 0.51
CA CYS A 273 7.16 2.23 0.50
C CYS A 273 6.77 1.78 -0.92
N ALA A 274 7.08 2.58 -1.95
CA ALA A 274 6.83 2.22 -3.33
C ALA A 274 7.70 1.04 -3.78
N ASP A 275 8.99 1.06 -3.44
CA ASP A 275 9.96 0.05 -3.83
C ASP A 275 9.68 -1.29 -3.14
N VAL A 276 9.44 -1.28 -1.82
CA VAL A 276 9.07 -2.50 -1.07
C VAL A 276 7.77 -3.08 -1.61
N ALA A 277 6.75 -2.25 -1.84
CA ALA A 277 5.49 -2.73 -2.40
C ALA A 277 5.69 -3.33 -3.79
N TRP A 278 6.45 -2.66 -4.66
CA TRP A 278 6.75 -3.13 -6.02
C TRP A 278 7.44 -4.50 -6.02
N GLN A 279 8.46 -4.66 -5.17
CA GLN A 279 9.23 -5.89 -5.06
C GLN A 279 8.42 -7.05 -4.49
N GLN A 280 7.57 -6.80 -3.49
CA GLN A 280 6.88 -7.88 -2.77
C GLN A 280 5.57 -8.32 -3.43
N TYR A 281 4.80 -7.40 -4.02
CA TYR A 281 3.47 -7.75 -4.56
C TYR A 281 3.00 -6.88 -5.70
N HIS A 282 3.22 -5.55 -5.64
CA HIS A 282 2.59 -4.63 -6.57
C HIS A 282 3.16 -4.75 -7.98
N GLY A 283 4.40 -5.18 -8.17
CA GLY A 283 4.94 -5.45 -9.51
C GLY A 283 4.12 -6.49 -10.27
N THR A 284 3.62 -7.51 -9.57
CA THR A 284 2.71 -8.53 -10.12
C THR A 284 1.27 -8.04 -10.19
N GLU A 285 0.80 -7.26 -9.21
CA GLU A 285 -0.58 -6.76 -9.19
C GLU A 285 -0.83 -5.59 -10.16
N CYS A 286 0.19 -4.85 -10.58
CA CYS A 286 0.04 -3.54 -11.22
C CYS A 286 -0.80 -3.60 -12.51
N SER A 287 -0.54 -4.57 -13.38
CA SER A 287 -1.29 -4.76 -14.63
C SER A 287 -2.66 -5.42 -14.41
N LEU A 288 -2.90 -5.99 -13.23
CA LEU A 288 -4.16 -6.60 -12.82
C LEU A 288 -5.07 -5.61 -12.09
N GLY A 289 -4.66 -4.36 -11.88
CA GLY A 289 -5.35 -3.39 -11.03
C GLY A 289 -6.85 -3.26 -11.31
N ALA A 290 -7.24 -3.07 -12.58
CA ALA A 290 -8.65 -2.97 -12.97
C ALA A 290 -9.45 -4.26 -12.67
N LEU A 291 -8.83 -5.42 -12.88
CA LEU A 291 -9.42 -6.73 -12.59
C LEU A 291 -9.61 -6.92 -11.08
N LEU A 292 -8.59 -6.62 -10.27
CA LEU A 292 -8.65 -6.75 -8.81
C LEU A 292 -9.69 -5.81 -8.19
N LEU A 293 -9.79 -4.57 -8.68
CA LEU A 293 -10.84 -3.64 -8.25
C LEU A 293 -12.24 -4.13 -8.62
N THR A 294 -12.38 -4.78 -9.77
CA THR A 294 -13.67 -5.33 -10.26
C THR A 294 -14.10 -6.56 -9.48
N LEU A 295 -13.18 -7.48 -9.21
CA LEU A 295 -13.46 -8.70 -8.45
C LEU A 295 -13.56 -8.45 -6.94
N GLY A 296 -13.06 -7.31 -6.48
CA GLY A 296 -13.20 -6.82 -5.12
C GLY A 296 -12.05 -7.20 -4.19
N VAL A 297 -12.11 -6.62 -2.99
CA VAL A 297 -11.01 -6.64 -2.01
C VAL A 297 -10.62 -8.04 -1.56
N PHE A 298 -11.54 -9.02 -1.54
CA PHE A 298 -11.21 -10.39 -1.14
C PHE A 298 -10.28 -11.08 -2.14
N CYS A 299 -10.51 -10.89 -3.44
CA CYS A 299 -9.60 -11.42 -4.46
C CYS A 299 -8.23 -10.74 -4.40
N HIS A 300 -8.20 -9.43 -4.11
CA HIS A 300 -6.95 -8.69 -3.94
C HIS A 300 -6.16 -9.18 -2.72
N VAL A 301 -6.81 -9.31 -1.56
CA VAL A 301 -6.18 -9.83 -0.34
C VAL A 301 -5.68 -11.26 -0.55
N ALA A 302 -6.48 -12.13 -1.18
CA ALA A 302 -6.08 -13.51 -1.45
C ALA A 302 -4.85 -13.60 -2.37
N LEU A 303 -4.82 -12.84 -3.47
CA LEU A 303 -3.64 -12.79 -4.35
C LEU A 303 -2.41 -12.31 -3.59
N ARG A 304 -2.53 -11.17 -2.87
CA ARG A 304 -1.41 -10.59 -2.11
C ARG A 304 -0.90 -11.52 -1.02
N THR A 305 -1.79 -12.27 -0.36
CA THR A 305 -1.43 -13.27 0.64
C THR A 305 -0.50 -14.33 0.05
N VAL A 306 -0.86 -14.87 -1.14
CA VAL A 306 -0.05 -15.87 -1.83
C VAL A 306 1.29 -15.30 -2.32
N LEU A 307 1.30 -14.05 -2.80
CA LEU A 307 2.54 -13.38 -3.23
C LEU A 307 3.51 -13.18 -2.05
N LEU A 308 3.00 -12.70 -0.91
CA LEU A 308 3.81 -12.46 0.29
C LEU A 308 4.32 -13.76 0.93
N ALA A 309 3.52 -14.82 0.92
CA ALA A 309 3.95 -16.14 1.38
C ALA A 309 5.04 -16.75 0.48
N GLY A 310 4.97 -16.49 -0.82
CA GLY A 310 5.86 -17.06 -1.81
C GLY A 310 5.51 -18.51 -2.18
N PHE A 311 5.80 -18.86 -3.43
CA PHE A 311 5.32 -20.12 -4.02
C PHE A 311 5.84 -21.38 -3.31
N ALA A 312 7.05 -21.37 -2.76
CA ALA A 312 7.61 -22.53 -2.06
C ALA A 312 6.78 -22.92 -0.82
N GLU A 313 6.40 -21.93 0.00
CA GLU A 313 5.57 -22.17 1.19
C GLU A 313 4.14 -22.55 0.80
N VAL A 314 3.58 -21.85 -0.19
CA VAL A 314 2.24 -22.10 -0.75
C VAL A 314 2.11 -23.52 -1.27
N SER A 315 3.04 -23.95 -2.13
CA SER A 315 3.01 -25.29 -2.73
C SER A 315 3.22 -26.40 -1.70
N GLY A 316 4.07 -26.17 -0.68
CA GLY A 316 4.24 -27.10 0.43
C GLY A 316 2.93 -27.35 1.20
N LEU A 317 2.22 -26.27 1.57
CA LEU A 317 0.99 -26.36 2.35
C LEU A 317 -0.20 -26.89 1.55
N VAL A 318 -0.35 -26.48 0.28
CA VAL A 318 -1.37 -27.05 -0.62
C VAL A 318 -1.13 -28.54 -0.82
N GLY A 319 0.12 -28.96 -1.09
CA GLY A 319 0.49 -30.37 -1.24
C GLY A 319 0.21 -31.20 0.02
N TRP A 320 0.48 -30.66 1.21
CA TRP A 320 0.16 -31.32 2.48
C TRP A 320 -1.35 -31.47 2.70
N SER A 321 -2.16 -30.53 2.22
CA SER A 321 -3.61 -30.63 2.36
C SER A 321 -4.20 -31.78 1.55
N HIS A 322 -3.60 -32.14 0.41
CA HIS A 322 -4.00 -33.33 -0.36
C HIS A 322 -3.64 -34.65 0.31
N SER A 323 -2.53 -34.70 1.06
CA SER A 323 -2.08 -35.92 1.74
C SER A 323 -2.77 -36.14 3.09
N GLY A 324 -3.16 -35.06 3.77
CA GLY A 324 -3.84 -35.08 5.08
C GLY A 324 -5.31 -35.53 5.05
N ASP A 325 -5.96 -35.56 3.88
CA ASP A 325 -7.38 -35.90 3.73
C ASP A 325 -7.69 -37.41 3.89
N LYS A 326 -6.67 -38.27 3.99
CA LYS A 326 -6.87 -39.70 4.27
C LYS A 326 -7.17 -40.00 5.74
N ASP A 327 -6.81 -39.12 6.68
CA ASP A 327 -6.97 -39.33 8.12
C ASP A 327 -8.14 -38.52 8.73
N LEU A 328 -8.77 -37.62 7.97
CA LEU A 328 -9.86 -36.75 8.45
C LEU A 328 -11.25 -37.40 8.41
N GLN A 329 -11.36 -38.65 7.95
CA GLN A 329 -12.62 -39.41 7.90
C GLN A 329 -12.91 -40.27 9.15
N ASN A 330 -12.21 -40.08 10.28
CA ASN A 330 -12.51 -40.81 11.50
C ASN A 330 -13.09 -39.90 12.62
N PRO A 331 -14.41 -39.90 12.84
CA PRO A 331 -15.06 -39.01 13.81
C PRO A 331 -14.81 -39.37 15.29
N GLU A 332 -14.17 -40.49 15.57
CA GLU A 332 -13.98 -41.01 16.94
C GLU A 332 -12.70 -40.51 17.66
N ALA A 333 -11.83 -39.76 16.99
CA ALA A 333 -10.64 -39.16 17.62
C ALA A 333 -10.91 -37.80 18.30
N ARG A 334 -12.19 -37.45 18.51
CA ARG A 334 -12.58 -36.18 19.16
C ARG A 334 -12.55 -36.32 20.69
N CYS A 335 -11.84 -35.39 21.31
CA CYS A 335 -11.87 -35.02 22.73
C CYS A 335 -11.04 -35.89 23.71
N LYS A 336 -9.86 -35.37 24.08
CA LYS A 336 -9.46 -35.33 25.49
C LYS A 336 -9.06 -33.89 25.88
N PRO A 337 -9.48 -33.38 27.04
CA PRO A 337 -8.99 -32.11 27.57
C PRO A 337 -7.50 -32.20 27.89
N LEU A 338 -6.78 -31.08 27.80
CA LEU A 338 -5.37 -30.94 28.21
C LEU A 338 -5.21 -30.95 29.75
N SER A 339 -5.77 -31.94 30.42
CA SER A 339 -5.37 -32.31 31.78
C SER A 339 -5.41 -33.84 31.86
N GLU A 340 -4.27 -34.45 32.13
CA GLU A 340 -4.01 -35.90 32.23
C GLU A 340 -3.64 -36.60 30.91
N ALA A 341 -2.39 -36.40 30.48
CA ALA A 341 -1.66 -37.39 29.69
C ALA A 341 -0.16 -37.31 30.03
N ALA A 342 0.22 -37.95 31.12
CA ALA A 342 1.57 -38.49 31.25
C ALA A 342 1.59 -39.86 30.54
N ASP A 343 2.60 -40.08 29.71
CA ASP A 343 2.95 -41.34 29.04
C ASP A 343 1.92 -41.99 28.10
N ALA A 344 2.05 -41.70 26.80
CA ALA A 344 2.04 -42.72 25.74
C ALA A 344 2.44 -42.10 24.39
N GLY A 345 3.45 -42.67 23.73
CA GLY A 345 3.89 -42.29 22.39
C GLY A 345 2.83 -42.57 21.33
N ALA A 346 2.04 -41.54 21.00
CA ALA A 346 1.28 -41.39 19.76
C ALA A 346 1.04 -39.88 19.58
N GLY A 347 1.59 -39.29 18.51
CA GLY A 347 1.73 -37.84 18.36
C GLY A 347 0.42 -37.07 18.53
N THR A 348 0.31 -36.33 19.63
CA THR A 348 -0.72 -35.30 19.84
C THR A 348 -0.55 -34.27 18.73
N ARG A 349 -1.43 -34.26 17.72
CA ARG A 349 -1.41 -33.21 16.68
C ARG A 349 -1.61 -31.86 17.40
N GLY A 350 -0.60 -31.00 17.31
CA GLY A 350 -0.67 -29.63 17.84
C GLY A 350 -1.80 -28.83 17.21
N ILE A 351 -2.09 -27.66 17.78
CA ILE A 351 -3.11 -26.75 17.26
C ILE A 351 -2.75 -26.39 15.79
N PRO A 352 -3.64 -26.65 14.79
CA PRO A 352 -3.34 -26.40 13.38
C PRO A 352 -2.85 -24.97 13.17
N GLY A 353 -1.85 -24.74 12.33
CA GLY A 353 -1.31 -23.38 12.11
C GLY A 353 -0.26 -22.91 13.13
N CYS A 354 -0.03 -23.66 14.21
CA CYS A 354 1.13 -23.46 15.09
C CYS A 354 2.36 -24.19 14.55
N ASP A 355 3.54 -23.78 15.00
CA ASP A 355 4.79 -24.44 14.66
C ASP A 355 4.92 -25.86 15.28
N GLY A 356 6.05 -26.53 15.00
CA GLY A 356 6.31 -27.89 15.52
C GLY A 356 6.38 -28.00 17.05
N ASN A 357 6.52 -26.87 17.76
CA ASN A 357 6.52 -26.80 19.22
C ASN A 357 5.13 -26.41 19.77
N GLY A 358 4.14 -26.22 18.91
CA GLY A 358 2.80 -25.75 19.28
C GLY A 358 2.74 -24.26 19.61
N GLN A 359 3.73 -23.47 19.21
CA GLN A 359 3.73 -22.01 19.38
C GLN A 359 3.09 -21.33 18.17
N TYR A 360 2.27 -20.32 18.43
CA TYR A 360 1.70 -19.45 17.42
C TYR A 360 2.69 -18.34 17.05
N GLN A 361 2.89 -18.17 15.75
CA GLN A 361 3.62 -17.06 15.15
C GLN A 361 2.81 -16.52 13.97
N SER A 362 2.89 -15.20 13.76
CA SER A 362 2.30 -14.55 12.58
C SER A 362 3.00 -15.04 11.32
N SER A 363 2.38 -16.01 10.64
CA SER A 363 2.98 -16.79 9.56
C SER A 363 1.93 -17.15 8.53
N TYR A 364 2.37 -17.45 7.31
CA TYR A 364 1.45 -17.96 6.29
C TYR A 364 0.86 -19.31 6.69
N GLN A 365 1.63 -20.17 7.37
CA GLN A 365 1.10 -21.40 7.98
C GLN A 365 -0.09 -21.12 8.92
N ALA A 366 -0.02 -20.09 9.77
CA ALA A 366 -1.16 -19.71 10.60
C ALA A 366 -2.37 -19.32 9.73
N LEU A 367 -2.20 -18.42 8.76
CA LEU A 367 -3.29 -18.01 7.87
C LEU A 367 -3.92 -19.15 7.07
N PHE A 368 -3.10 -20.02 6.48
CA PHE A 368 -3.54 -21.14 5.66
C PHE A 368 -4.49 -22.09 6.41
N HIS A 369 -4.27 -22.24 7.73
CA HIS A 369 -5.07 -23.10 8.60
C HIS A 369 -6.26 -22.37 9.25
N LEU A 370 -6.64 -21.16 8.82
CA LEU A 370 -7.92 -20.57 9.22
C LEU A 370 -9.08 -21.39 8.62
N LEU A 371 -10.17 -21.55 9.38
CA LEU A 371 -11.33 -22.30 8.89
C LEU A 371 -12.12 -21.45 7.88
N PRO A 372 -12.45 -22.00 6.70
CA PRO A 372 -13.26 -21.31 5.70
C PRO A 372 -14.77 -21.50 5.87
N HIS A 373 -15.22 -22.41 6.74
CA HIS A 373 -16.64 -22.76 6.96
C HIS A 373 -17.42 -22.96 5.66
N THR A 374 -16.81 -23.65 4.68
CA THR A 374 -17.38 -23.77 3.33
C THR A 374 -18.72 -24.47 3.33
N GLU A 375 -19.03 -25.29 4.33
CA GLU A 375 -20.36 -25.89 4.52
C GLU A 375 -21.48 -24.85 4.69
N GLN A 376 -21.16 -23.65 5.18
CA GLN A 376 -22.12 -22.56 5.37
C GLN A 376 -22.24 -21.65 4.13
N HIS A 377 -21.37 -21.82 3.13
CA HIS A 377 -21.37 -21.01 1.92
C HIS A 377 -22.34 -21.59 0.88
N SER A 378 -23.11 -20.72 0.22
CA SER A 378 -24.00 -21.14 -0.87
C SER A 378 -23.22 -21.65 -2.08
N PRO A 379 -23.80 -22.55 -2.90
CA PRO A 379 -23.17 -22.99 -4.16
C PRO A 379 -22.82 -21.83 -5.09
N GLU A 380 -23.68 -20.81 -5.18
CA GLU A 380 -23.48 -19.63 -6.03
C GLU A 380 -22.27 -18.82 -5.56
N HIS A 381 -22.11 -18.63 -4.25
CA HIS A 381 -20.95 -17.94 -3.70
C HIS A 381 -19.65 -18.69 -4.01
N LYS A 382 -19.61 -20.01 -3.78
CA LYS A 382 -18.44 -20.84 -4.10
C LYS A 382 -18.09 -20.78 -5.58
N PHE A 383 -19.10 -20.82 -6.45
CA PHE A 383 -18.94 -20.72 -7.89
C PHE A 383 -18.34 -19.36 -8.29
N LEU A 384 -18.86 -18.25 -7.73
CA LEU A 384 -18.34 -16.90 -7.98
C LEU A 384 -16.89 -16.73 -7.48
N CYS A 385 -16.56 -17.24 -6.29
CA CYS A 385 -15.17 -17.24 -5.80
C CYS A 385 -14.24 -18.01 -6.75
N THR A 386 -14.68 -19.18 -7.22
CA THR A 386 -13.92 -20.01 -8.16
C THR A 386 -13.69 -19.27 -9.48
N LEU A 387 -14.74 -18.70 -10.08
CA LEU A 387 -14.62 -17.92 -11.31
C LEU A 387 -13.69 -16.72 -11.15
N SER A 388 -13.79 -16.01 -10.02
CA SER A 388 -12.96 -14.83 -9.74
C SER A 388 -11.47 -15.20 -9.65
N VAL A 389 -11.15 -16.28 -8.94
CA VAL A 389 -9.77 -16.77 -8.81
C VAL A 389 -9.23 -17.26 -10.15
N VAL A 390 -10.02 -18.04 -10.91
CA VAL A 390 -9.62 -18.50 -12.24
C VAL A 390 -9.37 -17.32 -13.18
N ALA A 391 -10.19 -16.27 -13.13
CA ALA A 391 -9.98 -15.07 -13.92
C ALA A 391 -8.66 -14.36 -13.58
N VAL A 392 -8.30 -14.27 -12.29
CA VAL A 392 -6.99 -13.73 -11.86
C VAL A 392 -5.84 -14.59 -12.39
N CYS A 393 -5.91 -15.91 -12.23
CA CYS A 393 -4.86 -16.82 -12.69
C CYS A 393 -4.69 -16.82 -14.21
N LYS A 394 -5.79 -16.79 -14.98
CA LYS A 394 -5.75 -16.63 -16.44
C LYS A 394 -5.09 -15.30 -16.82
N GLN A 395 -5.39 -14.22 -16.11
CA GLN A 395 -4.78 -12.91 -16.38
C GLN A 395 -3.29 -12.89 -16.04
N LEU A 396 -2.86 -13.56 -14.96
CA LEU A 396 -1.43 -13.74 -14.64
C LEU A 396 -0.70 -14.49 -15.76
N GLN A 397 -1.29 -15.57 -16.27
CA GLN A 397 -0.77 -16.34 -17.40
C GLN A 397 -0.68 -15.49 -18.67
N ALA A 398 -1.75 -14.81 -19.04
CA ALA A 398 -1.80 -13.95 -20.23
C ALA A 398 -0.83 -12.77 -20.16
N ALA A 399 -0.61 -12.21 -18.97
CA ALA A 399 0.36 -11.14 -18.73
C ALA A 399 1.82 -11.63 -18.66
N GLY A 400 2.06 -12.94 -18.72
CA GLY A 400 3.41 -13.53 -18.59
C GLY A 400 4.00 -13.37 -17.19
N LEU A 401 3.16 -13.18 -16.17
CA LEU A 401 3.58 -12.93 -14.79
C LEU A 401 3.73 -14.21 -13.96
N GLU A 402 3.57 -15.40 -14.58
CA GLU A 402 3.74 -16.68 -13.89
C GLU A 402 5.08 -16.76 -13.17
N ALA A 403 6.17 -16.48 -13.88
CA ALA A 403 7.48 -16.57 -13.26
C ALA A 403 7.69 -15.53 -12.14
N ALA A 404 6.99 -14.39 -12.14
CA ALA A 404 7.01 -13.44 -11.01
C ALA A 404 6.28 -13.99 -9.76
N VAL A 405 5.27 -14.85 -9.96
CA VAL A 405 4.60 -15.56 -8.86
C VAL A 405 5.49 -16.70 -8.34
N LEU A 406 6.24 -17.36 -9.22
CA LEU A 406 7.04 -18.54 -8.90
C LEU A 406 8.44 -18.24 -8.37
N SER A 407 9.03 -17.11 -8.77
CA SER A 407 10.36 -16.68 -8.35
C SER A 407 10.28 -15.39 -7.54
N GLN A 408 10.92 -15.36 -6.37
CA GLN A 408 11.11 -14.15 -5.58
C GLN A 408 12.23 -13.25 -6.15
N GLU A 409 12.45 -13.24 -7.47
CA GLU A 409 13.48 -12.40 -8.12
C GLU A 409 12.88 -11.25 -8.92
N SER A 410 13.56 -10.10 -8.87
CA SER A 410 13.09 -8.80 -9.36
C SER A 410 12.74 -8.76 -10.86
N PRO A 411 11.77 -7.93 -11.32
CA PRO A 411 11.36 -7.86 -12.72
C PRO A 411 12.38 -7.27 -13.71
N GLN A 412 13.59 -6.91 -13.27
CA GLN A 412 14.55 -6.13 -14.07
C GLN A 412 15.49 -6.98 -14.95
N GLN A 413 15.36 -8.30 -14.92
CA GLN A 413 16.10 -9.21 -15.81
C GLN A 413 15.19 -10.24 -16.50
N TRP A 414 14.10 -9.80 -17.14
CA TRP A 414 13.37 -10.70 -18.05
C TRP A 414 13.94 -10.66 -19.46
N SER A 415 14.65 -11.73 -19.83
CA SER A 415 14.83 -12.07 -21.25
C SER A 415 13.54 -12.70 -21.80
N LYS A 416 13.28 -12.46 -23.09
CA LYS A 416 12.03 -12.86 -23.80
C LYS A 416 11.61 -14.30 -23.47
N PRO A 417 10.31 -14.57 -23.21
CA PRO A 417 9.84 -15.93 -23.02
C PRO A 417 10.03 -16.72 -24.31
N LYS A 418 10.58 -17.93 -24.20
CA LYS A 418 10.49 -18.94 -25.26
C LYS A 418 9.01 -19.31 -25.42
N THR A 419 8.45 -19.01 -26.59
CA THR A 419 7.12 -19.44 -26.99
C THR A 419 7.02 -20.97 -26.93
N CYS A 420 6.32 -21.48 -25.92
CA CYS A 420 5.80 -22.84 -25.92
C CYS A 420 4.30 -22.71 -26.21
N GLU A 421 3.87 -23.20 -27.38
CA GLU A 421 2.47 -23.36 -27.74
C GLU A 421 1.82 -24.36 -26.77
N LYS A 422 1.40 -23.89 -25.60
CA LYS A 422 0.41 -24.58 -24.76
C LYS A 422 -0.94 -23.96 -25.08
N THR A 423 -1.96 -24.80 -25.23
CA THR A 423 -3.36 -24.39 -25.39
C THR A 423 -3.70 -23.33 -24.34
N LEU A 424 -4.04 -22.14 -24.79
CA LEU A 424 -4.21 -20.91 -23.98
C LEU A 424 -5.27 -21.04 -22.87
N ASP A 425 -6.11 -22.08 -22.93
CA ASP A 425 -7.27 -22.25 -22.05
C ASP A 425 -6.97 -22.95 -20.73
N GLU A 426 -5.89 -23.73 -20.61
CA GLU A 426 -5.59 -24.48 -19.39
C GLU A 426 -4.48 -23.85 -18.55
N LEU A 427 -4.74 -23.68 -17.25
CA LEU A 427 -3.77 -23.14 -16.29
C LEU A 427 -2.55 -24.07 -16.14
N SER A 428 -1.37 -23.49 -15.97
CA SER A 428 -0.16 -24.26 -15.60
C SER A 428 -0.34 -24.97 -14.24
N PRO A 429 0.33 -26.12 -14.00
CA PRO A 429 0.23 -26.83 -12.72
C PRO A 429 0.54 -25.95 -11.51
N GLU A 430 1.51 -25.05 -11.67
CA GLU A 430 1.90 -24.10 -10.64
C GLU A 430 0.80 -23.05 -10.40
N LEU A 431 0.20 -22.51 -11.47
CA LEU A 431 -0.94 -21.62 -11.33
C LEU A 431 -2.19 -22.32 -10.78
N LYS A 432 -2.38 -23.62 -11.01
CA LYS A 432 -3.45 -24.41 -10.36
C LYS A 432 -3.23 -24.46 -8.84
N THR A 433 -1.99 -24.62 -8.40
CA THR A 433 -1.62 -24.59 -6.97
C THR A 433 -1.88 -23.21 -6.36
N VAL A 434 -1.50 -22.14 -7.08
CA VAL A 434 -1.79 -20.76 -6.68
C VAL A 434 -3.31 -20.51 -6.62
N ALA A 435 -4.06 -20.97 -7.61
CA ALA A 435 -5.51 -20.85 -7.66
C ALA A 435 -6.18 -21.55 -6.48
N GLU A 436 -5.72 -22.75 -6.10
CA GLU A 436 -6.26 -23.46 -4.94
C GLU A 436 -6.02 -22.70 -3.63
N ALA A 437 -4.80 -22.21 -3.41
CA ALA A 437 -4.47 -21.39 -2.25
C ALA A 437 -5.29 -20.09 -2.21
N MET A 438 -5.39 -19.39 -3.34
CA MET A 438 -6.21 -18.18 -3.46
C MET A 438 -7.68 -18.47 -3.18
N LEU A 439 -8.25 -19.55 -3.73
CA LEU A 439 -9.65 -19.93 -3.50
C LEU A 439 -9.90 -20.22 -2.02
N ARG A 440 -8.99 -20.95 -1.37
CA ARG A 440 -9.04 -21.16 0.09
C ARG A 440 -9.07 -19.82 0.83
N HIS A 441 -8.19 -18.88 0.50
CA HIS A 441 -8.16 -17.57 1.17
C HIS A 441 -9.41 -16.72 0.89
N VAL A 442 -9.92 -16.68 -0.34
CA VAL A 442 -11.16 -15.94 -0.65
C VAL A 442 -12.32 -16.48 0.19
N LEU A 443 -12.42 -17.81 0.35
CA LEU A 443 -13.44 -18.42 1.19
C LEU A 443 -13.20 -18.14 2.69
N GLN A 444 -11.95 -18.17 3.16
CA GLN A 444 -11.61 -17.81 4.54
C GLN A 444 -12.01 -16.38 4.88
N LEU A 445 -11.83 -15.43 3.96
CA LEU A 445 -12.08 -14.00 4.21
C LEU A 445 -13.55 -13.70 4.55
N GLN A 446 -14.50 -14.53 4.11
CA GLN A 446 -15.92 -14.36 4.49
C GLN A 446 -16.13 -14.45 6.01
N CYS A 447 -15.36 -15.29 6.70
CA CYS A 447 -15.50 -15.54 8.14
C CYS A 447 -14.37 -14.90 8.97
N ASN A 448 -13.21 -14.64 8.36
CA ASN A 448 -12.00 -14.25 9.07
C ASN A 448 -11.52 -12.82 8.75
N ALA A 449 -12.10 -12.14 7.75
CA ALA A 449 -11.69 -10.77 7.43
C ALA A 449 -12.28 -9.77 8.44
N GLN A 450 -11.46 -8.81 8.82
CA GLN A 450 -11.88 -7.66 9.61
C GLN A 450 -11.74 -6.39 8.76
N ALA A 451 -12.80 -5.58 8.72
CA ALA A 451 -12.74 -4.26 8.13
C ALA A 451 -12.34 -3.25 9.21
N ILE A 452 -11.18 -2.62 9.04
CA ILE A 452 -10.74 -1.53 9.93
C ILE A 452 -11.47 -0.25 9.52
N THR A 453 -12.33 0.25 10.41
CA THR A 453 -13.14 1.46 10.17
C THR A 453 -12.52 2.73 10.74
N VAL A 454 -11.55 2.61 11.65
CA VAL A 454 -10.85 3.72 12.29
C VAL A 454 -9.36 3.40 12.35
N MET A 455 -8.52 4.32 11.88
CA MET A 455 -7.08 4.28 12.08
C MET A 455 -6.68 5.43 13.00
N GLN A 456 -5.87 5.14 14.01
CA GLN A 456 -5.28 6.14 14.89
C GLN A 456 -3.77 6.17 14.66
N GLU A 457 -3.23 7.34 14.33
CA GLU A 457 -1.77 7.53 14.32
C GLU A 457 -1.31 7.60 15.77
N LEU A 458 -0.53 6.61 16.19
CA LEU A 458 0.24 6.70 17.42
C LEU A 458 1.40 7.66 17.18
N GLY A 459 1.19 8.92 17.56
CA GLY A 459 2.18 9.96 17.88
C GLY A 459 3.40 10.09 16.98
#